data_AF-N8YFG8-F1
#
_entry.id   AF-N8YFG8-F1
#
_cell.length_a   1.000
_cell.length_b   1.000
_cell.length_c   1.000
_cell.angle_alpha   90.00
_cell.angle_beta   90.00
_cell.angle_gamma   90.00
#
_symmetry.space_group_name_H-M   'P 1'
#
loop_
_entity.id
_entity.type
_entity.pdbx_description
1 polymer ?
#
loop_
_entity_poly.entity_id
_entity_poly.type
_entity_poly.pdbx_seq_one_letter_code
_entity_poly.pdbx_strand_id
1 'polypeptide(L)'
;MNKKYLILIPLFLIWFIASISIAYQGLFYSEYLINFLRKKPQDYGYPLFQVVILCSIYGLWMWSYAYLLCSETANRRPFLSYTVCSILPIVIPVYGVIILIYSPPDIITFILISCATSLFHFLLLPILMPIYRKYIYPKQNASV
;
A
#
# COMPACT_ATOMS: atom_id res chain seq x y z
N MET A 1 -17.36 -17.14 -11.57
CA MET A 1 -16.85 -16.02 -10.76
C MET A 1 -16.91 -14.74 -11.57
N ASN A 2 -17.41 -13.63 -11.02
CA ASN A 2 -17.49 -12.37 -11.78
C ASN A 2 -16.05 -11.88 -12.09
N LYS A 3 -15.71 -11.70 -13.37
CA LYS A 3 -14.35 -11.35 -13.83
C LYS A 3 -13.77 -10.11 -13.14
N LYS A 4 -14.65 -9.22 -12.65
CA LYS A 4 -14.31 -8.02 -11.88
C LYS A 4 -13.55 -8.27 -10.58
N TYR A 5 -13.65 -9.47 -10.00
CA TYR A 5 -12.99 -9.79 -8.72
C TYR A 5 -11.67 -10.55 -8.90
N LEU A 6 -11.27 -10.90 -10.13
CA LEU A 6 -9.99 -11.58 -10.38
C LEU A 6 -8.79 -10.72 -9.96
N ILE A 7 -8.92 -9.39 -9.99
CA ILE A 7 -7.87 -8.46 -9.56
C ILE A 7 -7.60 -8.50 -8.05
N LEU A 8 -8.51 -9.05 -7.26
CA LEU A 8 -8.30 -9.19 -5.81
C LEU A 8 -7.18 -10.18 -5.50
N ILE A 9 -6.93 -11.16 -6.37
CA ILE A 9 -5.85 -12.15 -6.20
C ILE A 9 -4.47 -11.47 -6.21
N PRO A 10 -4.06 -10.75 -7.28
CA PRO A 10 -2.78 -10.05 -7.27
C PRO A 10 -2.69 -8.96 -6.20
N LEU A 11 -3.79 -8.24 -5.90
CA LEU A 11 -3.79 -7.25 -4.81
C LEU A 11 -3.54 -7.90 -3.44
N PHE A 12 -4.15 -9.06 -3.19
CA PHE A 12 -3.90 -9.84 -1.97
C PHE A 12 -2.45 -10.34 -1.90
N LEU A 13 -1.88 -10.82 -3.01
CA LEU A 13 -0.48 -11.25 -3.05
C LEU A 13 0.48 -10.09 -2.76
N ILE A 14 0.23 -8.90 -3.33
CA ILE A 14 1.03 -7.69 -3.04
C ILE A 14 0.95 -7.33 -1.56
N TRP A 15 -0.27 -7.33 -0.99
CA TRP A 15 -0.47 -7.08 0.43
C TRP A 15 0.27 -8.11 1.30
N PHE A 16 0.16 -9.39 0.96
CA PHE A 16 0.71 -10.48 1.74
C PHE A 16 2.24 -10.46 1.73
N ILE A 17 2.85 -10.26 0.56
CA ILE A 17 4.31 -10.12 0.42
C ILE A 17 4.80 -8.91 1.23
N ALA A 18 4.15 -7.76 1.11
CA ALA A 18 4.52 -6.58 1.88
C ALA A 18 4.40 -6.81 3.39
N SER A 19 3.34 -7.49 3.83
CA SER A 19 3.13 -7.82 5.24
C SER A 19 4.21 -8.76 5.77
N ILE A 20 4.60 -9.78 4.99
CA ILE A 20 5.74 -10.65 5.33
C ILE A 20 7.03 -9.84 5.42
N SER A 21 7.30 -8.95 4.45
CA SER A 21 8.50 -8.13 4.45
C SER A 21 8.59 -7.21 5.68
N ILE A 22 7.50 -6.54 6.04
CA ILE A 22 7.41 -5.71 7.24
C ILE A 22 7.62 -6.56 8.49
N ALA A 23 6.93 -7.69 8.59
CA ALA A 23 7.03 -8.58 9.74
C ALA A 23 8.43 -9.16 9.91
N TYR A 24 9.08 -9.54 8.81
CA TYR A 24 10.46 -10.03 8.78
C TYR A 24 11.44 -8.94 9.23
N GLN A 25 11.26 -7.72 8.74
CA GLN A 25 12.12 -6.59 9.10
C GLN A 25 11.96 -6.15 10.55
N GLY A 26 10.79 -6.38 11.15
CA GLY A 26 10.57 -6.18 12.59
C GLY A 26 11.40 -7.09 13.50
N LEU A 27 11.98 -8.18 12.99
CA LEU A 27 12.92 -9.04 13.73
C LEU A 27 14.28 -8.37 13.93
N PHE A 28 14.63 -7.41 13.07
CA PHE A 28 15.93 -6.77 13.09
C PHE A 28 15.88 -5.48 13.89
N TYR A 29 17.02 -5.19 14.51
CA TYR A 29 17.23 -4.01 15.31
C TYR A 29 17.98 -2.95 14.50
N SER A 30 17.65 -1.67 14.68
CA SER A 30 18.33 -0.57 13.99
C SER A 30 19.65 -0.19 14.67
N GLU A 31 20.72 -0.02 13.91
CA GLU A 31 22.00 0.52 14.40
C GLU A 31 21.84 1.90 15.04
N TYR A 32 20.85 2.70 14.62
CA TYR A 32 20.54 3.99 15.24
C TYR A 32 20.11 3.84 16.71
N LEU A 33 19.33 2.81 17.02
CA LEU A 33 18.90 2.55 18.40
C LEU A 33 20.06 2.05 19.29
N ILE A 34 21.05 1.34 18.73
CA ILE A 34 22.25 0.88 19.45
C ILE A 34 23.17 2.08 19.69
N ASN A 35 23.48 2.83 18.64
CA ASN A 35 24.52 3.84 18.66
C ASN A 35 24.06 5.15 19.32
N PHE A 36 22.78 5.52 19.18
CA PHE A 36 22.26 6.82 19.62
C PHE A 36 21.37 6.73 20.85
N LEU A 37 20.50 5.72 20.94
CA LEU A 37 19.59 5.53 22.07
C LEU A 37 20.14 4.60 23.16
N ARG A 38 21.33 4.01 22.95
CA ARG A 38 22.03 3.10 23.89
C ARG A 38 21.17 1.96 24.43
N LYS A 39 20.12 1.56 23.70
CA LYS A 39 19.30 0.43 24.10
C LYS A 39 20.05 -0.86 23.75
N LYS A 40 20.16 -1.76 24.72
CA LYS A 40 20.82 -3.06 24.53
C LYS A 40 19.98 -3.91 23.57
N PRO A 41 20.57 -4.54 22.55
CA PRO A 41 19.86 -5.43 21.61
C PRO A 41 19.10 -6.57 22.30
N GLN A 42 19.59 -6.98 23.48
CA GLN A 42 19.08 -8.10 24.28
C GLN A 42 17.67 -7.87 24.85
N ASP A 43 17.26 -6.60 24.98
CA ASP A 43 15.95 -6.21 25.52
C ASP A 43 14.94 -5.85 24.42
N TYR A 44 15.27 -6.12 23.15
CA TYR A 44 14.39 -5.80 22.04
C TYR A 44 13.26 -6.82 21.91
N GLY A 45 12.10 -6.48 22.43
CA GLY A 45 10.86 -7.17 22.12
C GLY A 45 10.44 -6.93 20.67
N TYR A 46 9.93 -7.97 20.02
CA TYR A 46 9.36 -7.85 18.67
C TYR A 46 8.24 -6.80 18.66
N PRO A 47 8.26 -5.81 17.73
CA PRO A 47 7.30 -4.71 17.70
C PRO A 47 5.96 -5.15 17.09
N LEU A 48 5.30 -6.13 17.72
CA LEU A 48 4.10 -6.78 17.19
C LEU A 48 2.99 -5.78 16.85
N PHE A 49 2.73 -4.85 17.77
CA PHE A 49 1.67 -3.85 17.61
C PHE A 49 1.94 -2.92 16.41
N GLN A 50 3.19 -2.47 16.26
CA GLN A 50 3.61 -1.64 15.15
C GLN A 50 3.47 -2.39 13.83
N VAL A 51 4.00 -3.62 13.75
CA VAL A 51 3.90 -4.47 12.56
C VAL A 51 2.44 -4.68 12.14
N VAL A 52 1.55 -5.02 13.08
CA VAL A 52 0.12 -5.21 12.79
C VAL A 52 -0.52 -3.93 12.26
N ILE A 53 -0.21 -2.76 12.85
CA ILE A 53 -0.71 -1.48 12.35
C ILE A 53 -0.22 -1.20 10.94
N LEU A 54 1.08 -1.35 10.67
CA LEU A 54 1.67 -1.10 9.36
C LEU A 54 1.06 -2.00 8.28
N CYS A 55 0.91 -3.30 8.57
CA CYS A 55 0.24 -4.25 7.69
C CYS A 55 -1.23 -3.89 7.45
N SER A 56 -1.93 -3.36 8.47
CA SER A 56 -3.32 -2.94 8.38
C SER A 56 -3.48 -1.67 7.52
N ILE A 57 -2.61 -0.69 7.72
CA ILE A 57 -2.56 0.53 6.90
C ILE A 57 -2.30 0.17 5.43
N TYR A 58 -1.36 -0.75 5.18
CA TYR A 58 -1.10 -1.23 3.84
C TYR A 58 -2.28 -2.04 3.25
N GLY A 59 -3.01 -2.76 4.11
CA GLY A 59 -4.26 -3.43 3.74
C GLY A 59 -5.35 -2.44 3.29
N LEU A 60 -5.55 -1.35 4.05
CA LEU A 60 -6.46 -0.26 3.67
C LEU A 60 -6.07 0.36 2.33
N TRP A 61 -4.78 0.45 2.04
CA TRP A 61 -4.29 0.87 0.74
C TRP A 61 -4.71 -0.09 -0.38
N MET A 62 -4.44 -1.39 -0.25
CA MET A 62 -4.86 -2.37 -1.27
C MET A 62 -6.39 -2.42 -1.41
N TRP A 63 -7.13 -2.18 -0.34
CA TRP A 63 -8.57 -2.01 -0.37
C TRP A 63 -9.01 -0.81 -1.22
N SER A 64 -8.29 0.31 -1.16
CA SER A 64 -8.56 1.47 -2.02
C SER A 64 -8.43 1.11 -3.52
N TYR A 65 -7.48 0.25 -3.89
CA TYR A 65 -7.31 -0.23 -5.27
C TYR A 65 -8.43 -1.18 -5.67
N ALA A 66 -8.81 -2.10 -4.78
CA ALA A 66 -9.96 -2.95 -4.97
C ALA A 66 -11.24 -2.11 -5.21
N TYR A 67 -11.44 -1.05 -4.43
CA TYR A 67 -12.56 -0.13 -4.62
C TYR A 67 -12.50 0.56 -5.99
N LEU A 68 -11.35 1.12 -6.41
CA LEU A 68 -11.21 1.80 -7.70
C LEU A 68 -11.51 0.92 -8.91
N LEU A 69 -11.20 -0.38 -8.80
CA LEU A 69 -11.28 -1.32 -9.91
C LEU A 69 -12.59 -2.11 -9.93
N CYS A 70 -13.17 -2.41 -8.76
CA CYS A 70 -14.35 -3.27 -8.64
C CYS A 70 -15.67 -2.52 -8.39
N SER A 71 -15.62 -1.29 -7.87
CA SER A 71 -16.82 -0.53 -7.49
C SER A 71 -17.52 0.11 -8.69
N GLU A 72 -18.84 -0.01 -8.77
CA GLU A 72 -19.65 0.70 -9.77
C GLU A 72 -19.59 2.22 -9.56
N THR A 73 -19.51 2.68 -8.32
CA THR A 73 -19.37 4.11 -7.99
C THR A 73 -18.08 4.68 -8.57
N ALA A 74 -16.98 3.93 -8.44
CA ALA A 74 -15.70 4.31 -9.02
C ALA A 74 -15.74 4.29 -10.55
N ASN A 75 -16.55 3.43 -11.15
CA ASN A 75 -16.77 3.43 -12.60
C ASN A 75 -17.53 4.66 -13.08
N ARG A 76 -18.61 5.04 -12.38
CA ARG A 76 -19.43 6.22 -12.72
C ARG A 76 -18.72 7.54 -12.48
N ARG A 77 -17.86 7.61 -11.46
CA ARG A 77 -17.12 8.83 -11.07
C ARG A 77 -15.62 8.52 -10.93
N PRO A 78 -14.91 8.29 -12.05
CA PRO A 78 -13.49 7.89 -12.06
C PRO A 78 -12.59 8.90 -11.36
N PHE A 79 -12.69 10.17 -11.74
CA PHE A 79 -11.84 11.23 -11.22
C PHE A 79 -12.01 11.43 -9.72
N LEU A 80 -13.26 11.59 -9.25
CA LEU A 80 -13.54 11.79 -7.82
C LEU A 80 -13.03 10.62 -6.98
N SER A 81 -13.30 9.39 -7.43
CA SER A 81 -12.88 8.19 -6.69
C SER A 81 -11.36 8.06 -6.68
N TYR A 82 -10.70 8.35 -7.81
CA TYR A 82 -9.25 8.35 -7.90
C TYR A 82 -8.63 9.41 -6.96
N THR A 83 -9.16 10.63 -6.94
CA THR A 83 -8.70 11.69 -6.03
C THR A 83 -8.80 11.28 -4.57
N VAL A 84 -9.94 10.72 -4.14
CA VAL A 84 -10.13 10.25 -2.76
C VAL A 84 -9.14 9.12 -2.43
N CYS A 85 -8.98 8.15 -3.33
CA CYS A 85 -8.04 7.04 -3.13
C CYS A 85 -6.56 7.46 -3.25
N SER A 86 -6.27 8.68 -3.72
CA SER A 86 -4.91 9.22 -3.82
C SER A 86 -4.41 9.89 -2.55
N ILE A 87 -5.28 10.13 -1.56
CA ILE A 87 -4.90 10.78 -0.30
C ILE A 87 -3.87 9.94 0.46
N LEU A 88 -4.14 8.64 0.65
CA LEU A 88 -3.23 7.73 1.37
C LEU A 88 -1.85 7.61 0.68
N PRO A 89 -1.77 7.38 -0.65
CA PRO A 89 -0.51 7.40 -1.40
C PRO A 89 0.31 8.70 -1.32
N ILE A 90 -0.29 9.82 -0.93
CA ILE A 90 0.44 11.09 -0.76
C ILE A 90 0.89 11.23 0.69
N VAL A 91 -0.04 11.04 1.64
CA VAL A 91 0.21 11.31 3.06
C VAL A 91 1.26 10.35 3.64
N ILE A 92 1.20 9.06 3.31
CA ILE A 92 2.08 8.05 3.91
C ILE A 92 3.55 8.24 3.52
N PRO A 93 3.92 8.38 2.23
CA PRO A 93 5.30 8.67 1.85
C PRO A 93 5.82 10.01 2.38
N VAL A 94 4.99 11.07 2.34
CA VAL A 94 5.38 12.39 2.84
C VAL A 94 5.72 12.32 4.33
N TYR A 95 4.89 11.64 5.12
CA TYR A 95 5.18 11.39 6.52
C TYR A 95 6.45 10.54 6.66
N GLY A 96 6.59 9.47 5.86
CA GLY A 96 7.75 8.58 5.86
C GLY A 96 9.09 9.28 5.63
N VAL A 97 9.15 10.27 4.73
CA VAL A 97 10.38 11.04 4.46
C VAL A 97 10.84 11.81 5.70
N ILE A 98 9.92 12.33 6.51
CA ILE A 98 10.24 13.11 7.73
C ILE A 98 10.89 12.23 8.80
N ILE A 99 10.52 10.95 8.86
CA ILE A 99 10.92 10.01 9.93
C ILE A 99 12.05 9.04 9.51
N LEU A 100 12.43 9.01 8.23
CA LEU A 100 13.33 8.01 7.65
C LEU A 100 14.68 7.89 8.39
N ILE A 101 15.19 8.99 8.94
CA ILE A 101 16.52 9.08 9.58
C ILE A 101 16.53 8.45 10.98
N TYR A 102 15.36 8.35 11.63
CA TYR A 102 15.25 7.97 13.05
C TYR A 102 14.37 6.74 13.28
N SER A 103 13.98 6.04 12.21
CA SER A 103 12.96 5.01 12.27
C SER A 103 13.53 3.60 12.49
N PRO A 104 12.79 2.74 13.22
CA PRO A 104 12.98 1.30 13.25
C PRO A 104 12.96 0.63 11.84
N PRO A 105 13.58 -0.55 11.67
CA PRO A 105 13.73 -1.20 10.36
C PRO A 105 12.41 -1.62 9.68
N ASP A 106 11.41 -2.06 10.46
CA ASP A 106 10.06 -2.38 9.99
C ASP A 106 9.36 -1.15 9.41
N ILE A 107 9.53 0.01 10.06
CA ILE A 107 9.01 1.28 9.58
C ILE A 107 9.71 1.70 8.28
N ILE A 108 11.04 1.56 8.18
CA ILE A 108 11.78 1.85 6.94
C ILE A 108 11.25 1.00 5.78
N THR A 109 11.05 -0.30 6.02
CA THR A 109 10.54 -1.23 5.01
C THR A 109 9.15 -0.83 4.54
N PHE A 110 8.26 -0.49 5.48
CA PHE A 110 6.93 0.02 5.15
C PHE A 110 7.00 1.31 4.32
N ILE A 111 7.89 2.25 4.66
CA ILE A 111 8.06 3.51 3.92
C ILE A 111 8.50 3.21 2.48
N LEU A 112 9.50 2.35 2.29
CA LEU A 112 10.01 2.00 0.95
C LEU A 112 8.92 1.36 0.09
N ILE A 113 8.17 0.40 0.65
CA ILE A 113 7.06 -0.25 -0.03
C ILE A 113 5.95 0.78 -0.37
N SER A 114 5.64 1.69 0.55
CA SER A 114 4.66 2.75 0.35
C SER A 114 5.09 3.73 -0.75
N CYS A 115 6.35 4.13 -0.79
CA CYS A 115 6.91 4.97 -1.85
C CYS A 115 6.81 4.26 -3.21
N ALA A 116 7.24 3.00 -3.30
CA ALA A 116 7.20 2.21 -4.53
C ALA A 116 5.77 2.05 -5.05
N THR A 117 4.82 1.74 -4.16
CA THR A 117 3.41 1.59 -4.55
C THR A 117 2.69 2.91 -4.82
N SER A 118 3.16 4.02 -4.25
CA SER A 118 2.70 5.37 -4.63
C SER A 118 3.13 5.72 -6.04
N LEU A 119 4.39 5.44 -6.39
CA LEU A 119 4.87 5.61 -7.76
C LEU A 119 4.03 4.78 -8.73
N PHE A 120 3.71 3.53 -8.37
CA PHE A 120 2.78 2.72 -9.14
C PHE A 120 1.38 3.36 -9.26
N HIS A 121 0.84 3.89 -8.15
CA HIS A 121 -0.48 4.55 -8.10
C HIS A 121 -0.57 5.75 -9.06
N PHE A 122 0.48 6.57 -9.12
CA PHE A 122 0.46 7.80 -9.92
C PHE A 122 0.93 7.59 -11.35
N LEU A 123 1.83 6.65 -11.61
CA LEU A 123 2.38 6.43 -12.95
C LEU A 123 1.56 5.41 -13.75
N LEU A 124 1.18 4.29 -13.13
CA LEU A 124 0.63 3.15 -13.85
C LEU A 124 -0.88 3.01 -13.69
N LEU A 125 -1.42 3.28 -12.50
CA LEU A 125 -2.85 3.11 -12.24
C LEU A 125 -3.76 3.95 -13.17
N PRO A 126 -3.43 5.21 -13.54
CA PRO A 126 -4.25 5.99 -14.48
C PRO A 126 -4.35 5.36 -15.87
N ILE A 127 -3.35 4.58 -16.27
CA ILE A 127 -3.30 3.87 -17.56
C ILE A 127 -3.99 2.50 -17.45
N LEU A 128 -3.71 1.77 -16.37
CA LEU A 128 -4.25 0.42 -16.14
C LEU A 128 -5.75 0.44 -15.89
N MET A 129 -6.27 1.46 -15.21
CA MET A 129 -7.68 1.53 -14.80
C MET A 129 -8.65 1.60 -16.01
N PRO A 130 -8.43 2.44 -17.04
CA PRO A 130 -9.22 2.41 -18.28
C PRO A 130 -9.15 1.07 -19.01
N ILE A 131 -7.96 0.46 -19.11
CA ILE A 131 -7.76 -0.83 -19.79
C ILE A 131 -8.55 -1.93 -19.09
N TYR A 132 -8.42 -2.01 -17.77
CA TYR A 132 -9.13 -2.99 -16.95
C TYR A 132 -10.65 -2.83 -17.06
N ARG A 133 -11.14 -1.59 -17.01
CA ARG A 133 -12.57 -1.30 -17.15
C ARG A 133 -13.11 -1.67 -18.53
N LYS A 134 -12.35 -1.46 -19.61
CA LYS A 134 -12.74 -1.89 -20.96
C LYS A 134 -12.94 -3.41 -21.05
N TYR A 135 -12.10 -4.18 -20.36
CA TYR A 135 -12.20 -5.65 -20.33
C TYR A 135 -13.42 -6.16 -19.54
N ILE A 136 -13.80 -5.46 -18.48
CA ILE A 136 -14.85 -5.94 -17.54
C ILE A 136 -16.22 -5.33 -17.79
N TYR A 137 -16.28 -4.13 -18.37
CA TYR A 137 -17.51 -3.42 -18.73
C TYR A 137 -17.59 -3.16 -20.25
N PRO A 138 -17.58 -4.19 -21.10
CA PRO A 138 -17.54 -4.01 -22.57
C PRO A 138 -18.79 -3.30 -23.12
N LYS A 139 -19.95 -3.43 -22.46
CA LYS A 139 -21.24 -2.89 -22.94
C LYS A 139 -21.45 -1.39 -22.72
N GLN A 140 -20.69 -0.74 -21.83
CA GLN A 140 -20.82 0.72 -21.58
C GLN A 140 -19.95 1.57 -22.52
N ASN A 141 -18.96 0.97 -23.20
CA ASN A 141 -18.09 1.66 -24.15
C ASN A 141 -18.55 1.54 -25.61
N ALA A 142 -19.68 0.88 -25.87
CA ALA A 142 -20.26 0.74 -27.22
C ALA A 142 -21.31 1.83 -27.53
N SER A 143 -21.61 2.70 -26.58
CA SER A 143 -22.61 3.77 -26.67
C SER A 143 -21.99 5.17 -26.59
N VAL A 144 -20.69 5.30 -26.87
CA VAL A 144 -20.00 6.56 -27.10
C VAL A 144 -19.51 6.57 -28.54
#